data_AF-A0A857V6S3-F1
#
_entry.id   AF-A0A857V6S3-F1
#
_cell.length_a   1.000
_cell.length_b   1.000
_cell.length_c   1.000
_cell.angle_alpha   90.00
_cell.angle_beta   90.00
_cell.angle_gamma   90.00
#
_symmetry.space_group_name_H-M   'P 1'
#
loop_
_entity.id
_entity.type
_entity.pdbx_description
1 polymer ?
#
loop_
_entity_poly.entity_id
_entity_poly.type
_entity_poly.pdbx_seq_one_letter_code
_entity_poly.pdbx_strand_id
1 'polypeptide(L)'
;MKIGVFDTGTGGELVAKRLKKLLPQHSYITAIDREHAPYGNRSSEEIITLTDTAIQPLLSCSIIILACNTATTIAIQPLRQRYSDVRFIGFEPMIKPAATLTKSRHITLLATNATKHSQRLRALISEYATGVRIDTPDTRAWAQMIDQGLADDIVPDEVSASVADGSDVIVLGCTHYLAIKRRLQRLFPQCRILEPTAIIAKRISDFAS
;
A
#
# COMPACT_ATOMS: atom_id res chain seq x y z
N MET A 1 5.80 20.56 -8.18
CA MET A 1 4.61 20.64 -7.29
C MET A 1 4.91 20.00 -5.94
N LYS A 2 4.08 20.30 -4.93
CA LYS A 2 4.12 19.68 -3.60
C LYS A 2 3.20 18.46 -3.57
N ILE A 3 3.70 17.34 -3.07
CA ILE A 3 2.98 16.07 -2.92
C ILE A 3 2.93 15.73 -1.44
N GLY A 4 1.71 15.63 -0.90
CA GLY A 4 1.46 15.16 0.45
C GLY A 4 1.39 13.64 0.49
N VAL A 5 1.95 13.03 1.52
CA VAL A 5 1.81 11.59 1.80
C VAL A 5 1.34 11.42 3.23
N PHE A 6 0.16 10.84 3.40
CA PHE A 6 -0.43 10.53 4.70
C PHE A 6 -0.38 9.02 4.97
N ASP A 7 0.07 8.62 6.16
CA ASP A 7 -0.05 7.26 6.68
C ASP A 7 -0.22 7.30 8.21
N THR A 8 -0.54 6.17 8.83
CA THR A 8 -0.61 6.01 10.29
C THR A 8 0.68 5.41 10.86
N GLY A 9 1.63 4.99 10.02
CA GLY A 9 2.88 4.34 10.42
C GLY A 9 4.07 4.76 9.57
N THR A 10 5.25 4.16 9.80
CA THR A 10 6.50 4.49 9.08
C THR A 10 6.41 4.15 7.59
N GLY A 11 5.49 3.28 7.19
CA GLY A 11 5.20 2.95 5.81
C GLY A 11 4.99 4.15 4.89
N GLY A 12 4.42 5.25 5.40
CA GLY A 12 4.23 6.49 4.65
C GLY A 12 5.55 7.13 4.23
N GLU A 13 6.57 7.06 5.08
CA GLU A 13 7.92 7.55 4.78
C GLU A 13 8.59 6.69 3.70
N LEU A 14 8.38 5.37 3.74
CA LEU A 14 8.86 4.46 2.70
C LEU A 14 8.20 4.76 1.33
N VAL A 15 6.89 5.03 1.32
CA VAL A 15 6.17 5.46 0.12
C VAL A 15 6.72 6.78 -0.41
N ALA A 16 6.86 7.80 0.45
CA ALA A 16 7.42 9.10 0.06
C ALA A 16 8.85 8.97 -0.49
N LYS A 17 9.71 8.22 0.20
CA LYS A 17 11.09 7.93 -0.23
C LYS A 17 11.13 7.23 -1.58
N ARG A 18 10.20 6.31 -1.84
CA ARG A 18 10.12 5.57 -3.10
C ARG A 18 9.64 6.48 -4.23
N LEU A 19 8.62 7.29 -3.99
CA LEU A 19 8.11 8.26 -4.96
C LEU A 19 9.15 9.32 -5.30
N LYS A 20 9.89 9.85 -4.30
CA LYS A 20 10.99 10.80 -4.53
C LYS A 20 12.08 10.25 -5.45
N LYS A 21 12.33 8.94 -5.43
CA LYS A 21 13.25 8.29 -6.38
C LYS A 21 12.67 8.18 -7.80
N LEU A 22 11.35 8.03 -7.93
CA LEU A 22 10.67 7.89 -9.21
C LEU A 22 10.39 9.26 -9.87
N LEU A 23 10.12 10.28 -9.06
CA LEU A 23 9.77 11.64 -9.49
C LEU A 23 10.59 12.67 -8.69
N PRO A 24 11.91 12.75 -8.91
CA PRO A 24 12.81 13.62 -8.14
C PRO A 24 12.53 15.12 -8.32
N GLN A 25 11.80 15.51 -9.37
CA GLN A 25 11.41 16.88 -9.69
C GLN A 25 10.30 17.46 -8.78
N HIS A 26 9.77 16.68 -7.84
CA HIS A 26 8.71 17.09 -6.93
C HIS A 26 9.20 17.18 -5.48
N SER A 27 8.54 18.03 -4.69
CA SER A 27 8.77 18.14 -3.25
C SER A 27 7.72 17.34 -2.48
N TYR A 28 8.12 16.71 -1.38
CA TYR A 28 7.28 15.80 -0.61
C TYR A 28 7.11 16.30 0.82
N ILE A 29 5.88 16.24 1.33
CA ILE A 29 5.53 16.51 2.73
C ILE A 29 4.84 15.26 3.26
N THR A 30 5.29 14.74 4.40
CA THR A 30 4.70 13.57 5.05
C THR A 30 3.94 13.99 6.31
N ALA A 31 2.71 13.51 6.47
CA ALA A 31 1.97 13.59 7.73
C ALA A 31 1.74 12.16 8.23
N ILE A 32 2.18 11.87 9.45
CA ILE A 32 2.13 10.52 10.01
C ILE A 32 1.35 10.56 11.32
N ASP A 33 0.16 9.97 11.34
CA ASP A 33 -0.68 9.91 12.54
C ASP A 33 -0.39 8.65 13.36
N ARG A 34 0.77 8.65 14.03
CA ARG A 34 1.18 7.56 14.93
C ARG A 34 0.36 7.50 16.20
N GLU A 35 -0.11 8.63 16.71
CA GLU A 35 -0.82 8.74 17.98
C GLU A 35 -2.14 7.95 17.95
N HIS A 36 -2.83 7.96 16.82
CA HIS A 36 -4.12 7.29 16.68
C HIS A 36 -4.03 5.93 15.96
N ALA A 37 -2.83 5.45 15.63
CA ALA A 37 -2.64 4.13 15.06
C ALA A 37 -2.98 3.00 16.06
N PRO A 38 -3.48 1.83 15.62
CA PRO A 38 -3.88 1.51 14.25
C PRO A 38 -5.33 1.94 13.95
N TYR A 39 -5.56 2.48 12.75
CA TYR A 39 -6.92 2.84 12.31
C TYR A 39 -7.86 1.63 12.13
N GLY A 40 -7.34 0.42 11.93
CA GLY A 40 -8.15 -0.76 11.61
C GLY A 40 -9.16 -1.19 12.69
N ASN A 41 -9.04 -0.68 13.92
CA ASN A 41 -9.90 -1.03 15.04
C ASN A 41 -10.94 0.06 15.38
N ARG A 42 -10.96 1.16 14.60
CA ARG A 42 -11.79 2.35 14.85
C ARG A 42 -13.06 2.34 13.99
N SER A 43 -14.06 3.14 14.36
CA SER A 43 -15.27 3.30 13.54
C SER A 43 -14.98 4.07 12.25
N SER A 44 -15.87 3.97 11.26
CA SER A 44 -15.69 4.67 9.99
C SER A 44 -15.70 6.19 10.18
N GLU A 45 -16.61 6.70 11.02
CA GLU A 45 -16.75 8.13 11.35
C GLU A 45 -15.50 8.67 12.04
N GLU A 46 -14.93 7.89 12.96
CA GLU A 46 -13.70 8.24 13.66
C GLU A 46 -12.52 8.28 12.68
N ILE A 47 -12.39 7.28 11.80
CA ILE A 47 -11.32 7.24 10.80
C ILE A 47 -11.42 8.43 9.84
N ILE A 48 -12.61 8.81 9.41
CA ILE A 48 -12.82 10.00 8.57
C ILE A 48 -12.34 11.25 9.31
N THR A 49 -12.77 11.43 10.56
CA THR A 49 -12.44 12.60 11.38
C THR A 49 -10.93 12.71 11.67
N LEU A 50 -10.30 11.59 12.04
CA LEU A 50 -8.87 11.53 12.30
C LEU A 50 -8.06 11.78 11.03
N THR A 51 -8.44 11.15 9.91
CA THR A 51 -7.77 11.38 8.62
C THR A 51 -7.90 12.84 8.21
N ASP A 52 -9.09 13.43 8.29
CA ASP A 52 -9.34 14.82 7.95
C ASP A 52 -8.46 15.78 8.77
N THR A 53 -8.39 15.54 10.08
CA THR A 53 -7.52 16.31 11.00
C THR A 53 -6.04 16.14 10.65
N ALA A 54 -5.59 14.92 10.40
CA ALA A 54 -4.19 14.64 10.15
C ALA A 54 -3.69 15.14 8.79
N ILE A 55 -4.57 15.29 7.79
CA ILE A 55 -4.18 15.82 6.48
C ILE A 55 -4.16 17.35 6.40
N GLN A 56 -4.60 18.09 7.43
CA GLN A 56 -4.64 19.56 7.40
C GLN A 56 -3.31 20.19 6.96
N PRO A 57 -2.13 19.74 7.45
CA PRO A 57 -0.83 20.27 7.00
C PRO A 57 -0.53 19.99 5.51
N LEU A 58 -1.18 18.98 4.93
CA LEU A 58 -0.99 18.54 3.55
C LEU A 58 -1.91 19.27 2.56
N LEU A 59 -2.91 20.02 3.02
CA LEU A 59 -3.86 20.71 2.13
C LEU A 59 -3.21 21.77 1.22
N SER A 60 -1.99 22.22 1.54
CA SER A 60 -1.20 23.07 0.64
C SER A 60 -0.54 22.31 -0.53
N CYS A 61 -0.68 20.99 -0.59
CA CYS A 61 -0.16 20.13 -1.66
C CYS A 61 -1.16 20.01 -2.80
N SER A 62 -0.65 19.95 -4.04
CA SER A 62 -1.49 19.77 -5.23
C SER A 62 -2.06 18.34 -5.33
N ILE A 63 -1.36 17.36 -4.74
CA ILE A 63 -1.78 15.97 -4.64
C ILE A 63 -1.56 15.51 -3.20
N ILE A 64 -2.54 14.78 -2.66
CA ILE A 64 -2.39 14.05 -1.39
C ILE A 64 -2.55 12.56 -1.66
N ILE A 65 -1.57 11.79 -1.22
CA ILE A 65 -1.57 10.33 -1.27
C ILE A 65 -1.97 9.82 0.10
N LEU A 66 -3.07 9.07 0.17
CA LEU A 66 -3.44 8.31 1.36
C LEU A 66 -2.72 6.96 1.28
N ALA A 67 -1.53 6.85 1.87
CA ALA A 67 -0.73 5.63 1.87
C ALA A 67 -1.29 4.54 2.81
N CYS A 68 -2.03 4.94 3.85
CA CYS A 68 -2.76 4.01 4.71
C CYS A 68 -3.93 3.38 3.92
N ASN A 69 -3.91 2.05 3.76
CA ASN A 69 -5.01 1.31 3.08
C ASN A 69 -6.36 1.54 3.76
N THR A 70 -6.38 1.60 5.10
CA THR A 70 -7.61 1.82 5.88
C THR A 70 -8.17 3.21 5.62
N ALA A 71 -7.33 4.25 5.69
CA ALA A 71 -7.73 5.61 5.36
C ALA A 71 -8.16 5.75 3.89
N THR A 72 -7.46 5.08 2.96
CA THR A 72 -7.88 5.03 1.54
C THR A 72 -9.27 4.44 1.40
N THR A 73 -9.55 3.33 2.08
CA THR A 73 -10.83 2.64 1.94
C THR A 73 -12.00 3.47 2.48
N ILE A 74 -11.79 4.13 3.62
CA ILE A 74 -12.88 4.74 4.40
C ILE A 74 -12.99 6.25 4.15
N ALA A 75 -11.88 6.98 4.11
CA ALA A 75 -11.88 8.43 4.11
C ALA A 75 -11.72 9.06 2.71
N ILE A 76 -11.25 8.34 1.69
CA ILE A 76 -10.90 8.99 0.41
C ILE A 76 -12.09 9.65 -0.29
N GLN A 77 -13.28 9.05 -0.23
CA GLN A 77 -14.47 9.60 -0.89
C GLN A 77 -15.00 10.84 -0.15
N PRO A 78 -15.23 10.80 1.19
CA PRO A 78 -15.56 12.01 1.95
C PRO A 78 -14.55 13.15 1.75
N LEU A 79 -13.25 12.85 1.74
CA LEU A 79 -12.20 13.86 1.57
C LEU A 79 -12.22 14.49 0.16
N ARG A 80 -12.47 13.70 -0.89
CA ARG A 80 -12.65 14.23 -2.26
C ARG A 80 -13.88 15.13 -2.38
N GLN A 81 -14.96 14.81 -1.68
CA GLN A 81 -16.15 15.65 -1.63
C GLN A 81 -15.89 16.95 -0.87
N ARG A 82 -15.14 16.88 0.22
CA ARG A 82 -14.82 18.04 1.07
C ARG A 82 -13.80 18.99 0.43
N TYR A 83 -12.82 18.45 -0.28
CA TYR A 83 -11.71 19.20 -0.86
C TYR A 83 -11.63 18.97 -2.37
N SER A 84 -12.55 19.57 -3.12
CA SER A 84 -12.65 19.41 -4.58
C SER A 84 -11.39 19.81 -5.35
N ASP A 85 -10.64 20.76 -4.81
CA ASP A 85 -9.45 21.32 -5.45
C ASP A 85 -8.19 20.47 -5.18
N VAL A 86 -8.28 19.50 -4.28
CA VAL A 86 -7.18 18.61 -3.90
C VAL A 86 -7.35 17.26 -4.57
N ARG A 87 -6.33 16.84 -5.32
CA ARG A 87 -6.32 15.53 -5.97
C ARG A 87 -5.87 14.45 -4.98
N PHE A 88 -6.80 13.62 -4.53
CA PHE A 88 -6.49 12.47 -3.67
C PHE A 88 -6.18 11.21 -4.47
N ILE A 89 -5.08 10.54 -4.14
CA ILE A 89 -4.69 9.22 -4.66
C ILE A 89 -4.65 8.22 -3.52
N GLY A 90 -5.43 7.14 -3.63
CA GLY A 90 -5.44 6.05 -2.66
C GLY A 90 -4.33 5.03 -2.89
N PHE A 91 -3.92 4.36 -1.83
CA PHE A 91 -3.03 3.21 -1.84
C PHE A 91 -3.88 1.95 -1.67
N GLU A 92 -3.83 1.05 -2.65
CA GLU A 92 -4.63 -0.17 -2.65
C GLU A 92 -3.76 -1.38 -3.00
N PRO A 93 -4.06 -2.57 -2.45
CA PRO A 93 -3.42 -3.80 -2.88
C PRO A 93 -3.57 -4.00 -4.39
N MET A 94 -2.48 -4.36 -5.06
CA MET A 94 -2.38 -4.42 -6.52
C MET A 94 -3.06 -5.68 -7.10
N ILE A 95 -4.23 -6.07 -6.59
CA ILE A 95 -4.95 -7.30 -6.96
C ILE A 95 -5.33 -7.31 -8.44
N LYS A 96 -5.94 -6.22 -8.94
CA LYS A 96 -6.31 -6.12 -10.36
C LYS A 96 -5.11 -6.26 -11.31
N PRO A 97 -4.01 -5.49 -11.14
CA PRO A 97 -2.79 -5.73 -11.91
C PRO A 97 -2.24 -7.15 -11.75
N ALA A 98 -2.23 -7.70 -10.54
CA ALA A 98 -1.69 -9.03 -10.28
C ALA A 98 -2.47 -10.12 -11.02
N ALA A 99 -3.80 -10.10 -10.94
CA ALA A 99 -4.69 -11.02 -11.63
C ALA A 99 -4.59 -10.92 -13.16
N THR A 100 -4.27 -9.73 -13.68
CA THR A 100 -4.04 -9.53 -15.11
C THR A 100 -2.66 -10.04 -15.56
N LEU A 101 -1.66 -9.96 -14.68
CA LEU A 101 -0.25 -10.25 -15.01
C LEU A 101 0.17 -11.69 -14.75
N THR A 102 -0.50 -12.39 -13.83
CA THR A 102 -0.22 -13.80 -13.50
C THR A 102 -0.53 -14.68 -14.70
N LYS A 103 0.42 -15.55 -15.04
CA LYS A 103 0.25 -16.61 -16.05
C LYS A 103 -0.18 -17.91 -15.39
N SER A 104 0.30 -18.18 -14.18
CA SER A 104 -0.05 -19.40 -13.43
C SER A 104 -1.45 -19.33 -12.79
N ARG A 105 -2.08 -18.15 -12.77
CA ARG A 105 -3.30 -17.88 -12.00
C ARG A 105 -3.10 -18.15 -10.50
N HIS A 106 -1.89 -17.96 -10.01
CA HIS A 106 -1.52 -18.10 -8.61
C HIS A 106 -0.70 -16.89 -8.15
N ILE A 107 -1.19 -16.20 -7.12
CA ILE A 107 -0.61 -14.98 -6.54
C ILE A 107 -0.31 -15.20 -5.07
N THR A 108 0.82 -14.69 -4.59
CA THR A 108 1.11 -14.54 -3.16
C THR A 108 0.85 -13.10 -2.71
N LEU A 109 -0.12 -12.90 -1.83
CA LEU A 109 -0.47 -11.59 -1.28
C LEU A 109 0.10 -11.41 0.13
N LEU A 110 1.08 -10.52 0.25
CA LEU A 110 1.65 -10.11 1.53
C LEU A 110 0.84 -8.92 2.07
N ALA A 111 0.01 -9.16 3.07
CA ALA A 111 -0.86 -8.13 3.65
C ALA A 111 -1.00 -8.31 5.16
N THR A 112 -1.26 -7.23 5.89
CA THR A 112 -1.52 -7.32 7.34
C THR A 112 -2.80 -8.12 7.62
N ASN A 113 -2.92 -8.68 8.84
CA ASN A 113 -4.12 -9.44 9.23
C ASN A 113 -5.42 -8.64 9.03
N ALA A 114 -5.39 -7.33 9.37
CA ALA A 114 -6.51 -6.42 9.13
C ALA A 114 -6.86 -6.31 7.63
N THR A 115 -5.86 -6.22 6.76
CA THR A 115 -6.09 -6.13 5.30
C THR A 115 -6.66 -7.44 4.75
N LYS A 116 -6.14 -8.60 5.19
CA LYS A 116 -6.62 -9.94 4.78
C LYS A 116 -8.10 -10.14 5.08
N HIS A 117 -8.57 -9.62 6.22
CA HIS A 117 -9.97 -9.74 6.64
C HIS A 117 -10.86 -8.57 6.22
N SER A 118 -10.33 -7.60 5.45
CA SER A 118 -11.07 -6.41 5.05
C SER A 118 -12.12 -6.72 3.98
N GLN A 119 -13.27 -6.03 4.04
CA GLN A 119 -14.28 -6.07 2.98
C GLN A 119 -13.73 -5.54 1.65
N ARG A 120 -12.83 -4.56 1.70
CA ARG A 120 -12.19 -4.00 0.50
C ARG A 120 -11.37 -5.04 -0.25
N LEU A 121 -10.54 -5.82 0.43
CA LEU A 121 -9.78 -6.89 -0.22
C LEU A 121 -10.71 -7.94 -0.83
N ARG A 122 -11.75 -8.37 -0.10
CA ARG A 122 -12.77 -9.29 -0.64
C ARG A 122 -13.42 -8.76 -1.91
N ALA A 123 -13.80 -7.48 -1.92
CA ALA A 123 -14.38 -6.83 -3.10
C ALA A 123 -13.41 -6.83 -4.29
N LEU A 124 -12.13 -6.47 -4.07
CA LEU A 124 -11.10 -6.48 -5.11
C LEU A 124 -10.87 -7.88 -5.69
N ILE A 125 -10.85 -8.91 -4.84
CA ILE A 125 -10.67 -10.31 -5.28
C ILE A 125 -11.88 -10.76 -6.10
N SER A 126 -13.10 -10.49 -5.61
CA SER A 126 -14.35 -10.84 -6.31
C SER A 126 -14.46 -10.15 -7.68
N GLU A 127 -14.08 -8.87 -7.75
CA GLU A 127 -14.21 -8.08 -8.97
C GLU A 127 -13.14 -8.43 -10.01
N TYR A 128 -11.90 -8.72 -9.59
CA TYR A 128 -10.76 -8.78 -10.51
C TYR A 128 -9.98 -10.09 -10.54
N ALA A 129 -10.13 -10.96 -9.54
CA ALA A 129 -9.30 -12.15 -9.37
C ALA A 129 -10.14 -13.44 -9.29
N THR A 130 -11.33 -13.45 -9.87
CA THR A 130 -12.18 -14.66 -9.94
C THR A 130 -11.44 -15.81 -10.64
N GLY A 131 -11.36 -16.95 -9.95
CA GLY A 131 -10.65 -18.14 -10.39
C GLY A 131 -9.13 -18.02 -10.36
N VAL A 132 -8.57 -17.03 -9.66
CA VAL A 132 -7.13 -16.92 -9.37
C VAL A 132 -6.91 -17.39 -7.94
N ARG A 133 -5.96 -18.31 -7.74
CA ARG A 133 -5.54 -18.73 -6.41
C ARG A 133 -4.74 -17.59 -5.76
N ILE A 134 -5.09 -17.24 -4.52
CA ILE A 134 -4.39 -16.21 -3.76
C ILE A 134 -3.98 -16.80 -2.41
N ASP A 135 -2.68 -17.06 -2.26
CA ASP A 135 -2.10 -17.44 -0.98
C ASP A 135 -1.81 -16.18 -0.16
N THR A 136 -2.06 -16.23 1.16
CA THR A 136 -1.85 -15.09 2.06
C THR A 136 -0.94 -15.45 3.23
N PRO A 137 0.39 -15.56 3.01
CA PRO A 137 1.36 -15.91 4.04
C PRO A 137 1.22 -15.13 5.34
N ASP A 138 1.45 -15.76 6.49
CA ASP A 138 1.49 -15.06 7.77
C ASP A 138 2.63 -14.05 7.83
N THR A 139 2.26 -12.78 7.90
CA THR A 139 3.17 -11.63 7.97
C THR A 139 2.94 -10.79 9.23
N ARG A 140 2.29 -11.36 10.26
CA ARG A 140 1.89 -10.64 11.49
C ARG A 140 3.02 -9.83 12.12
N ALA A 141 4.23 -10.40 12.23
CA ALA A 141 5.38 -9.75 12.84
C ALA A 141 6.15 -8.80 11.89
N TRP A 142 5.94 -8.87 10.58
CA TRP A 142 6.86 -8.26 9.61
C TRP A 142 6.86 -6.74 9.66
N ALA A 143 5.69 -6.11 9.85
CA ALA A 143 5.61 -4.66 9.94
C ALA A 143 6.39 -4.14 11.18
N GLN A 144 6.17 -4.77 12.33
CA GLN A 144 6.88 -4.45 13.58
C GLN A 144 8.39 -4.69 13.45
N MET A 145 8.81 -5.80 12.85
CA MET A 145 10.23 -6.08 12.62
C MET A 145 10.88 -5.00 11.73
N ILE A 146 10.18 -4.55 10.68
CA ILE A 146 10.67 -3.49 9.80
C ILE A 146 10.80 -2.16 10.55
N ASP A 147 9.83 -1.81 11.40
CA ASP A 147 9.89 -0.62 12.25
C ASP A 147 11.06 -0.67 13.25
N GLN A 148 11.43 -1.87 13.71
CA GLN A 148 12.56 -2.11 14.60
C GLN A 148 13.91 -2.23 13.88
N GLY A 149 13.95 -2.09 12.55
CA GLY A 149 15.18 -2.23 11.76
C GLY A 149 15.61 -3.68 11.49
N LEU A 150 14.77 -4.67 11.82
CA LEU A 150 15.00 -6.11 11.69
C LEU A 150 14.46 -6.67 10.35
N ALA A 151 14.47 -5.86 9.30
CA ALA A 151 13.91 -6.25 7.99
C ALA A 151 14.67 -7.43 7.34
N ASP A 152 15.98 -7.54 7.62
CA ASP A 152 16.82 -8.62 7.10
C ASP A 152 16.60 -9.94 7.85
N ASP A 153 16.07 -9.90 9.08
CA ASP A 153 15.78 -11.08 9.91
C ASP A 153 14.45 -11.75 9.54
N ILE A 154 13.61 -11.11 8.72
CA ILE A 154 12.34 -11.68 8.25
C ILE A 154 12.63 -12.95 7.45
N VAL A 155 12.05 -14.09 7.83
CA VAL A 155 12.17 -15.34 7.07
C VAL A 155 10.90 -15.56 6.23
N PRO A 156 10.97 -15.58 4.88
CA PRO A 156 9.80 -15.65 4.03
C PRO A 156 9.40 -17.10 3.66
N ASP A 157 9.41 -18.04 4.61
CA ASP A 157 9.19 -19.48 4.33
C ASP A 157 7.84 -19.78 3.67
N GLU A 158 6.76 -19.16 4.16
CA GLU A 158 5.44 -19.32 3.54
C GLU A 158 5.36 -18.69 2.14
N VAL A 159 6.18 -17.67 1.86
CA VAL A 159 6.32 -17.13 0.49
C VAL A 159 7.04 -18.15 -0.39
N SER A 160 8.12 -18.76 0.12
CA SER A 160 8.86 -19.81 -0.58
C SER A 160 7.94 -21.00 -0.90
N ALA A 161 7.11 -21.42 0.05
CA ALA A 161 6.13 -22.49 -0.17
C ALA A 161 5.11 -22.14 -1.25
N SER A 162 4.52 -20.93 -1.20
CA SER A 162 3.56 -20.47 -2.21
C SER A 162 4.17 -20.36 -3.61
N VAL A 163 5.41 -19.88 -3.70
CA VAL A 163 6.17 -19.80 -4.96
C VAL A 163 6.54 -21.19 -5.49
N ALA A 164 6.94 -22.11 -4.61
CA ALA A 164 7.19 -23.51 -4.99
C ALA A 164 5.92 -24.20 -5.51
N ASP A 165 4.75 -23.80 -5.02
CA ASP A 165 3.43 -24.25 -5.47
C ASP A 165 2.89 -23.43 -6.68
N GLY A 166 3.76 -22.72 -7.39
CA GLY A 166 3.48 -22.12 -8.69
C GLY A 166 3.03 -20.66 -8.69
N SER A 167 3.10 -19.95 -7.55
CA SER A 167 2.84 -18.51 -7.53
C SER A 167 3.89 -17.75 -8.36
N ASP A 168 3.44 -16.96 -9.33
CA ASP A 168 4.32 -16.21 -10.26
C ASP A 168 4.25 -14.68 -10.05
N VAL A 169 3.39 -14.22 -9.14
CA VAL A 169 3.24 -12.81 -8.76
C VAL A 169 3.18 -12.69 -7.25
N ILE A 170 3.99 -11.78 -6.70
CA ILE A 170 3.98 -11.40 -5.28
C ILE A 170 3.45 -9.98 -5.16
N VAL A 171 2.38 -9.77 -4.40
CA VAL A 171 1.79 -8.44 -4.14
C VAL A 171 2.18 -7.95 -2.76
N LEU A 172 2.81 -6.78 -2.69
CA LEU A 172 3.07 -6.07 -1.45
C LEU A 172 1.85 -5.22 -1.08
N GLY A 173 0.96 -5.77 -0.26
CA GLY A 173 -0.26 -5.13 0.20
C GLY A 173 -0.09 -4.25 1.45
N CYS A 174 1.11 -4.16 2.02
CA CYS A 174 1.43 -3.26 3.14
C CYS A 174 2.59 -2.35 2.76
N THR A 175 2.49 -1.07 3.14
CA THR A 175 3.52 -0.04 2.88
C THR A 175 4.88 -0.42 3.47
N HIS A 176 4.92 -1.06 4.65
CA HIS A 176 6.15 -1.54 5.28
C HIS A 176 6.94 -2.50 4.38
N TYR A 177 6.26 -3.38 3.64
CA TYR A 177 6.92 -4.44 2.86
C TYR A 177 7.72 -3.89 1.67
N LEU A 178 7.61 -2.59 1.36
CA LEU A 178 8.53 -1.90 0.45
C LEU A 178 10.00 -2.00 0.92
N ALA A 179 10.25 -2.10 2.22
CA ALA A 179 11.59 -2.25 2.80
C ALA A 179 12.29 -3.54 2.31
N ILE A 180 11.54 -4.64 2.19
CA ILE A 180 12.06 -5.95 1.80
C ILE A 180 11.91 -6.28 0.32
N LYS A 181 11.31 -5.38 -0.49
CA LYS A 181 11.06 -5.60 -1.93
C LYS A 181 12.31 -6.09 -2.68
N ARG A 182 13.46 -5.44 -2.45
CA ARG A 182 14.73 -5.81 -3.12
C ARG A 182 15.22 -7.19 -2.69
N ARG A 183 15.04 -7.57 -1.43
CA ARG A 183 15.41 -8.89 -0.92
C ARG A 183 14.50 -9.97 -1.49
N LEU A 184 13.18 -9.77 -1.46
CA LEU A 184 12.22 -10.67 -2.09
C LEU A 184 12.50 -10.86 -3.59
N GLN A 185 12.86 -9.81 -4.32
CA GLN A 185 13.17 -9.92 -5.76
C GLN A 185 14.40 -10.77 -6.03
N ARG A 186 15.40 -10.76 -5.12
CA ARG A 186 16.60 -11.61 -5.22
C ARG A 186 16.29 -13.06 -4.86
N LEU A 187 15.40 -13.30 -3.88
CA LEU A 187 15.00 -14.64 -3.46
C LEU A 187 14.09 -15.33 -4.47
N PHE A 188 13.22 -14.55 -5.13
CA PHE A 188 12.22 -15.04 -6.08
C PHE A 188 12.35 -14.33 -7.44
N PRO A 189 13.48 -14.49 -8.16
CA PRO A 189 13.72 -13.80 -9.43
C PRO A 189 12.71 -14.17 -10.53
N GLN A 190 12.07 -15.33 -10.43
CA GLN A 190 11.01 -15.80 -11.31
C GLN A 190 9.67 -15.09 -11.10
N CYS A 191 9.44 -14.50 -9.93
CA CYS A 191 8.18 -13.85 -9.60
C CYS A 191 8.21 -12.35 -9.92
N ARG A 192 7.06 -11.83 -10.37
CA ARG A 192 6.86 -10.37 -10.49
C ARG A 192 6.42 -9.80 -9.15
N ILE A 193 7.18 -8.85 -8.61
CA ILE A 193 6.82 -8.18 -7.34
C ILE A 193 6.11 -6.86 -7.60
N LEU A 194 4.84 -6.78 -7.20
CA LEU A 194 3.97 -5.63 -7.42
C LEU A 194 3.76 -4.81 -6.16
N GLU A 195 3.81 -3.49 -6.33
CA GLU A 195 3.49 -2.51 -5.31
C GLU A 195 2.98 -1.19 -5.94
N PRO A 196 2.20 -0.37 -5.21
CA PRO A 196 1.47 0.74 -5.81
C PRO A 196 2.29 1.96 -6.25
N THR A 197 3.51 2.18 -5.74
CA THR A 197 4.23 3.45 -5.93
C THR A 197 4.55 3.76 -7.39
N ALA A 198 4.81 2.74 -8.21
CA ALA A 198 5.05 2.94 -9.64
C ALA A 198 3.78 3.41 -10.39
N ILE A 199 2.61 2.84 -10.06
CA ILE A 199 1.32 3.28 -10.63
C ILE A 199 0.96 4.68 -10.13
N ILE A 200 1.17 4.95 -8.85
CA ILE A 200 0.95 6.27 -8.25
C ILE A 200 1.84 7.31 -8.94
N ALA A 201 3.12 7.01 -9.16
CA ALA A 201 4.04 7.90 -9.88
C ALA A 201 3.58 8.19 -11.32
N LYS A 202 3.09 7.16 -12.02
CA LYS A 202 2.50 7.35 -13.35
C LYS A 202 1.29 8.29 -13.30
N ARG A 203 0.33 8.04 -12.39
CA ARG A 203 -0.85 8.93 -12.21
C ARG A 203 -0.48 10.37 -11.89
N ILE A 204 0.56 10.59 -11.07
CA ILE A 204 1.05 11.93 -10.77
C ILE A 204 1.60 12.61 -12.03
N SER A 205 2.29 11.86 -12.88
CA SER A 205 2.85 12.40 -14.13
C SER A 205 1.74 12.77 -15.11
N ASP A 206 0.70 11.92 -15.23
CA ASP A 206 -0.48 12.19 -16.06
C ASP A 206 -1.25 13.44 -15.60
N PHE A 207 -1.09 13.84 -14.33
CA PHE A 207 -1.68 15.05 -13.76
C PHE A 207 -0.85 16.32 -13.96
N ALA A 208 0.43 16.16 -14.30
CA ALA A 208 1.39 17.24 -14.47
C ALA A 208 1.63 17.60 -15.95
N SER A 209 1.18 16.75 -16.87
CA SER A 209 1.03 17.03 -18.32
C SER A 209 -0.25 17.81 -18.60
#